data_AF-A0A1F3ENF2-F1
#
_entry.id   AF-A0A1F3ENF2-F1
#
_cell.length_a   1.000
_cell.length_b   1.000
_cell.length_c   1.000
_cell.angle_alpha   90.00
_cell.angle_beta   90.00
_cell.angle_gamma   90.00
#
_symmetry.space_group_name_H-M   'P 1'
#
loop_
_entity.id
_entity.type
_entity.pdbx_description
1 polymer ?
#
loop_
_entity_poly.entity_id
_entity_poly.type
_entity_poly.pdbx_seq_one_letter_code
_entity_poly.pdbx_strand_id
1 'polypeptide(L)'
;MPQPKGKSGNPKGRPKGTPNKATAELKEWVSGLINKNRVQLEKDLKKLDPKDRFAIIEKLMAYVIPKQQSVSIDTQIQLEYEQLEKLLMNAPDEAIEQLEKRITNLQQHGR
;
A
#
# COMPACT_ATOMS: atom_id res chain seq x y z
N MET A 1 -36.58 7.02 -34.10
CA MET A 1 -35.33 7.15 -34.89
C MET A 1 -34.16 6.72 -34.03
N PRO A 2 -33.25 5.84 -34.50
CA PRO A 2 -32.00 5.51 -33.80
C PRO A 2 -31.12 6.77 -33.70
N GLN A 3 -30.46 7.00 -32.56
CA GLN A 3 -29.58 8.16 -32.41
C GLN A 3 -28.31 7.98 -33.26
N PRO A 4 -27.84 9.03 -33.97
CA PRO A 4 -26.63 8.94 -34.78
C PRO A 4 -25.39 8.69 -33.92
N LYS A 5 -24.44 7.90 -34.45
CA LYS A 5 -23.20 7.51 -33.77
C LYS A 5 -22.46 8.77 -33.29
N GLY A 6 -22.24 8.89 -31.98
CA GLY A 6 -21.61 10.06 -31.34
C GLY A 6 -22.58 11.11 -30.77
N LYS A 7 -23.89 11.00 -31.02
CA LYS A 7 -24.94 11.80 -30.36
C LYS A 7 -25.77 10.94 -29.42
N SER A 8 -25.13 10.27 -28.48
CA SER A 8 -25.82 9.79 -27.28
C SER A 8 -26.16 10.99 -26.40
N GLY A 9 -27.29 10.95 -25.68
CA GLY A 9 -27.60 11.92 -24.61
C GLY A 9 -26.52 12.03 -23.51
N ASN A 10 -25.50 11.17 -23.54
CA ASN A 10 -24.28 11.28 -22.76
C ASN A 10 -23.01 11.23 -23.67
N PRO A 11 -22.62 12.34 -24.31
CA PRO A 11 -21.47 12.39 -25.22
C PRO A 11 -20.11 12.15 -24.54
N LYS A 12 -20.02 12.31 -23.21
CA LYS A 12 -18.81 12.01 -22.43
C LYS A 12 -18.74 10.56 -21.94
N GLY A 13 -19.77 9.76 -22.19
CA GLY A 13 -19.88 8.39 -21.70
C GLY A 13 -19.98 8.31 -20.18
N ARG A 14 -20.01 7.08 -19.66
CA ARG A 14 -19.92 6.85 -18.21
C ARG A 14 -18.54 7.33 -17.71
N PRO A 15 -18.44 8.12 -16.63
CA PRO A 15 -17.15 8.54 -16.09
C PRO A 15 -16.26 7.34 -15.77
N LYS A 16 -14.97 7.43 -16.16
CA LYS A 16 -13.98 6.39 -15.86
C LYS A 16 -13.81 6.30 -14.34
N GLY A 17 -14.02 5.12 -13.76
CA GLY A 17 -13.97 4.89 -12.30
C GLY A 17 -15.34 4.62 -11.65
N THR A 18 -16.42 5.17 -12.22
CA THR A 18 -17.76 4.58 -12.37
C THR A 18 -18.07 3.16 -11.84
N PRO A 19 -18.18 2.80 -10.54
CA PRO A 19 -18.42 1.40 -10.15
C PRO A 19 -19.74 0.90 -10.74
N ASN A 20 -19.76 -0.30 -11.33
CA ASN A 20 -20.96 -0.85 -11.95
C ASN A 20 -22.11 -0.96 -10.91
N LYS A 21 -23.35 -0.61 -11.28
CA LYS A 21 -24.48 -0.54 -10.34
C LYS A 21 -24.74 -1.91 -9.69
N ALA A 22 -24.76 -2.97 -10.49
CA ALA A 22 -24.89 -4.35 -10.01
C ALA A 22 -23.74 -4.73 -9.05
N THR A 23 -22.52 -4.22 -9.27
CA THR A 23 -21.38 -4.45 -8.38
C THR A 23 -21.54 -3.69 -7.06
N ALA A 24 -22.12 -2.49 -7.07
CA ALA A 24 -22.41 -1.75 -5.84
C ALA A 24 -23.51 -2.43 -5.01
N GLU A 25 -24.62 -2.80 -5.65
CA GLU A 25 -25.74 -3.51 -5.00
C GLU A 25 -25.27 -4.84 -4.39
N LEU A 26 -24.42 -5.60 -5.10
CA LEU A 26 -23.84 -6.83 -4.55
C LEU A 26 -22.94 -6.55 -3.34
N LYS A 27 -22.07 -5.53 -3.38
CA LYS A 27 -21.20 -5.17 -2.25
C LYS A 27 -22.00 -4.76 -1.02
N GLU A 28 -23.06 -3.98 -1.20
CA GLU A 28 -23.97 -3.59 -0.12
C GLU A 28 -24.68 -4.82 0.47
N TRP A 29 -25.19 -5.70 -0.39
CA TRP A 29 -25.82 -6.94 0.06
C TRP A 29 -24.87 -7.84 0.85
N VAL A 30 -23.65 -8.09 0.35
CA VAL A 30 -22.64 -8.90 1.05
C VAL A 30 -22.26 -8.25 2.39
N SER A 31 -22.04 -6.94 2.41
CA SER A 31 -21.72 -6.21 3.64
C SER A 31 -22.86 -6.30 4.66
N GLY A 32 -24.10 -6.15 4.20
CA GLY A 32 -25.30 -6.31 5.02
C GLY A 32 -25.44 -7.73 5.57
N LEU A 33 -25.18 -8.75 4.75
CA LEU A 33 -25.20 -10.15 5.17
C LEU A 33 -24.16 -10.42 6.27
N ILE A 34 -22.92 -9.98 6.07
CA ILE A 34 -21.85 -10.13 7.07
C ILE A 34 -22.25 -9.43 8.38
N ASN A 35 -22.74 -8.20 8.29
CA ASN A 35 -23.12 -7.41 9.46
C ASN A 35 -24.25 -8.06 10.26
N LYS A 36 -25.26 -8.62 9.59
CA LYS A 36 -26.37 -9.34 10.23
C LYS A 36 -25.92 -10.62 10.94
N ASN A 37 -24.86 -11.27 10.46
CA ASN A 37 -24.38 -12.54 11.00
C ASN A 37 -23.27 -12.42 12.04
N ARG A 38 -22.86 -11.20 12.44
CA ARG A 38 -21.75 -10.99 13.39
C ARG A 38 -21.90 -11.78 14.70
N VAL A 39 -23.09 -11.73 15.30
CA VAL A 39 -23.37 -12.44 16.56
C VAL A 39 -23.24 -13.95 16.40
N GLN A 40 -23.66 -14.49 15.25
CA GLN A 40 -23.55 -15.93 14.97
C GLN A 40 -22.08 -16.32 14.75
N LEU A 41 -21.33 -15.52 13.99
CA LEU A 41 -19.89 -15.73 13.77
C LEU A 41 -19.10 -15.76 15.08
N GLU A 42 -19.39 -14.87 16.03
CA GLU A 42 -18.76 -14.88 17.35
C GLU A 42 -19.08 -16.15 18.15
N LYS A 43 -20.32 -16.64 18.08
CA LYS A 43 -20.72 -17.89 18.73
C LYS A 43 -20.01 -19.09 18.10
N ASP A 44 -19.90 -19.12 16.79
CA ASP A 44 -19.25 -20.22 16.08
C ASP A 44 -17.74 -20.22 16.34
N LEU A 45 -17.09 -19.05 16.36
CA LEU A 45 -15.70 -18.90 16.80
C LEU A 45 -15.45 -19.46 18.20
N LYS A 46 -16.39 -19.24 19.15
CA LYS A 46 -16.31 -19.78 20.51
C LYS A 46 -16.54 -21.29 20.60
N LYS A 47 -17.15 -21.92 19.59
CA LYS A 47 -17.36 -23.37 19.52
C LYS A 47 -16.20 -24.11 18.87
N LEU A 48 -15.35 -23.42 18.12
CA LEU A 48 -14.16 -24.02 17.52
C LEU A 48 -13.18 -24.49 18.58
N ASP A 49 -12.42 -25.52 18.24
CA ASP A 49 -11.28 -25.98 19.03
C ASP A 49 -10.26 -24.84 19.22
N PRO A 50 -9.55 -24.82 20.36
CA PRO A 50 -8.63 -23.73 20.68
C PRO A 50 -7.64 -23.40 19.56
N LYS A 51 -7.06 -24.43 18.93
CA LYS A 51 -6.09 -24.27 17.83
C LYS A 51 -6.69 -23.55 16.62
N ASP A 52 -7.87 -23.97 16.17
CA ASP A 52 -8.53 -23.38 15.01
C ASP A 52 -9.02 -21.96 15.31
N ARG A 53 -9.51 -21.73 16.53
CA ARG A 53 -9.88 -20.40 16.99
C ARG A 53 -8.71 -19.43 16.93
N PHE A 54 -7.54 -19.82 17.45
CA PHE A 54 -6.33 -18.98 17.38
C PHE A 54 -5.89 -18.74 15.94
N ALA A 55 -5.92 -19.75 15.07
CA ALA A 55 -5.55 -19.60 13.66
C ALA A 55 -6.46 -18.62 12.90
N ILE A 56 -7.77 -18.61 13.18
CA ILE A 56 -8.70 -17.63 12.57
C ILE A 56 -8.45 -16.24 13.14
N ILE A 57 -8.27 -16.11 14.46
CA ILE A 57 -7.98 -14.82 15.09
C ILE A 57 -6.68 -14.23 14.53
N GLU A 58 -5.64 -15.03 14.35
CA GLU A 58 -4.37 -14.61 13.72
C GLU A 58 -4.59 -14.04 12.32
N LYS A 59 -5.41 -14.70 11.50
CA LYS A 59 -5.78 -14.20 10.17
C LYS A 59 -6.53 -12.87 10.23
N LEU A 60 -7.42 -12.69 11.21
CA LEU A 60 -8.16 -11.44 11.41
C LEU A 60 -7.24 -10.31 11.90
N MET A 61 -6.26 -10.61 12.78
CA MET A 61 -5.30 -9.63 13.28
C MET A 61 -4.52 -8.96 12.14
N ALA A 62 -4.22 -9.68 11.06
CA ALA A 62 -3.53 -9.13 9.89
C ALA A 62 -4.28 -7.98 9.18
N TYR A 63 -5.59 -7.83 9.42
CA TYR A 63 -6.42 -6.77 8.84
C TYR A 63 -6.70 -5.63 9.82
N VAL A 64 -6.46 -5.84 11.12
CA VAL A 64 -6.70 -4.84 12.18
C VAL A 64 -5.41 -4.18 12.61
N ILE A 65 -4.33 -4.96 12.69
CA ILE A 65 -3.01 -4.51 13.09
C ILE A 65 -2.17 -4.40 11.81
N PRO A 66 -1.61 -3.21 11.50
CA PRO A 66 -0.61 -3.09 10.45
C PRO A 66 0.50 -4.11 10.73
N LYS A 67 0.73 -5.05 9.81
CA LYS A 67 1.91 -5.92 9.92
C LYS A 67 3.12 -4.99 9.98
N GLN A 68 4.02 -5.23 10.93
CA GLN A 68 5.36 -4.64 10.84
C GLN A 68 5.92 -5.07 9.49
N GLN A 69 5.94 -4.14 8.54
CA GLN A 69 6.58 -4.40 7.27
C GLN A 69 8.04 -4.60 7.60
N SER A 70 8.59 -5.75 7.20
CA SER A 70 10.04 -5.84 7.05
C SER A 70 10.45 -4.66 6.17
N VAL A 71 11.33 -3.80 6.67
CA VAL A 71 11.86 -2.68 5.88
C VAL A 71 12.34 -3.28 4.57
N SER A 72 11.69 -2.92 3.46
CA SER A 72 12.11 -3.43 2.16
C SER A 72 13.50 -2.89 1.87
N ILE A 73 14.29 -3.61 1.08
CA ILE A 73 15.63 -3.15 0.66
C ILE A 73 15.54 -1.73 0.07
N ASP A 74 14.50 -1.47 -0.74
CA ASP A 74 14.27 -0.14 -1.32
C ASP A 74 14.02 0.93 -0.26
N THR A 75 13.28 0.60 0.80
CA THR A 75 13.01 1.53 1.91
C THR A 75 14.27 1.80 2.72
N GLN A 76 15.09 0.77 2.94
CA GLN A 76 16.36 0.88 3.63
C GLN A 76 17.33 1.79 2.86
N ILE A 77 17.44 1.59 1.55
CA ILE A 77 18.27 2.41 0.66
C ILE A 77 17.80 3.87 0.68
N GLN A 78 16.49 4.13 0.62
CA GLN A 78 15.95 5.50 0.70
C GLN A 78 16.30 6.19 2.02
N LEU A 79 16.18 5.48 3.15
CA LEU A 79 16.55 6.00 4.47
C LEU A 79 18.04 6.32 4.55
N GLU A 80 18.90 5.46 4.00
CA GLU A 80 20.34 5.69 3.94
C GLU A 80 20.70 6.92 3.09
N TYR A 81 20.04 7.11 1.93
CA TYR A 81 20.23 8.32 1.12
C TYR A 81 19.79 9.58 1.85
N GLU A 82 18.64 9.56 2.54
CA GLU A 82 18.15 10.71 3.31
C GLU A 82 19.10 11.06 4.47
N GLN A 83 19.67 10.06 5.13
CA GLN A 83 20.68 10.26 6.17
C GLN A 83 21.97 10.85 5.60
N LEU A 84 22.43 10.36 4.43
CA LEU A 84 23.60 10.89 3.76
C LEU A 84 23.41 12.36 3.36
N GLU A 85 22.24 12.72 2.83
CA GLU A 85 21.90 14.11 2.48
C GLU A 85 21.97 15.02 3.71
N LYS A 86 21.40 14.60 4.84
CA LYS A 86 21.47 15.35 6.10
C LYS A 86 22.92 15.53 6.58
N LEU A 87 23.77 14.52 6.42
CA LEU A 87 25.18 14.64 6.78
C LEU A 87 25.92 15.63 5.88
N LEU A 88 25.66 15.60 4.57
CA LEU A 88 26.27 16.52 3.61
C LEU A 88 25.83 17.98 3.85
N MET A 89 24.57 18.21 4.18
CA MET A 89 24.04 19.56 4.47
C MET A 89 24.63 20.18 5.74
N ASN A 90 25.03 19.35 6.71
CA ASN A 90 25.62 19.79 7.97
C ASN A 90 27.15 19.66 7.99
N ALA A 91 27.76 19.18 6.91
CA ALA A 91 29.21 19.02 6.82
C ALA A 91 29.90 20.37 6.61
N PRO A 92 31.09 20.59 7.19
CA PRO A 92 31.89 21.77 6.88
C PRO A 92 32.43 21.69 5.45
N ASP A 93 32.54 22.83 4.77
CA ASP A 93 32.97 22.93 3.36
C ASP A 93 34.32 22.25 3.10
N GLU A 94 35.26 22.35 4.06
CA GLU A 94 36.56 21.68 3.97
C GLU A 94 36.44 20.16 3.84
N ALA A 95 35.48 19.54 4.54
CA ALA A 95 35.26 18.10 4.45
C ALA A 95 34.65 17.71 3.10
N ILE A 96 33.79 18.57 2.52
CA ILE A 96 33.19 18.36 1.20
C ILE A 96 34.28 18.39 0.11
N GLU A 97 35.20 19.35 0.18
CA GLU A 97 36.33 19.44 -0.76
C GLU A 97 37.27 18.23 -0.67
N GLN A 98 37.52 17.71 0.54
CA GLN A 98 38.33 16.51 0.73
C GLN A 98 37.65 15.27 0.15
N LEU A 99 36.33 15.16 0.29
CA LEU A 99 35.53 14.10 -0.31
C LEU A 99 35.58 14.16 -1.84
N GLU A 100 35.42 15.35 -2.43
CA GLU A 100 35.51 15.57 -3.88
C GLU A 100 36.86 15.08 -4.42
N LYS A 101 37.97 15.57 -3.84
CA LYS A 101 39.33 15.17 -4.23
C LYS A 101 39.52 13.67 -4.18
N ARG A 102 38.97 13.00 -3.15
CA ARG A 102 39.07 11.55 -2.99
C ARG A 102 38.26 10.79 -4.04
N ILE A 103 37.06 11.25 -4.38
CA ILE A 103 36.22 10.67 -5.43
C ILE A 103 36.90 10.78 -6.80
N THR A 104 37.44 11.96 -7.13
CA THR A 104 38.15 12.17 -8.40
C THR A 104 39.38 11.27 -8.52
N ASN A 105 40.15 11.12 -7.44
CA ASN A 105 41.30 10.22 -7.42
C ASN A 105 40.89 8.75 -7.64
N LEU A 106 39.79 8.30 -7.04
CA LEU A 106 39.27 6.95 -7.23
C LEU A 106 38.79 6.71 -8.67
N GLN A 107 38.16 7.71 -9.30
CA GLN A 107 37.71 7.61 -10.70
C GLN A 107 38.89 7.61 -11.69
N GLN A 108 39.99 8.28 -11.37
CA GLN A 108 41.20 8.31 -12.20
C GLN A 108 42.02 7.02 -12.12
N HIS A 109 41.99 6.30 -11.00
CA HIS A 109 42.72 5.04 -10.79
C HIS A 109 41.88 3.77 -11.03
N GLY A 110 40.58 3.93 -11.31
CA GLY A 110 39.65 2.82 -11.61
C GLY A 110 39.51 2.50 -13.11
N ARG A 111 40.42 2.97 -13.97
CA ARG A 111 40.53 2.62 -15.40
C ARG A 111 41.82 1.88 -15.69
#